data_AF-A0A9X1B7D6-F1
#
_entry.id   AF-A0A9X1B7D6-F1
#
_cell.length_a   1.000
_cell.length_b   1.000
_cell.length_c   1.000
_cell.angle_alpha   90.00
_cell.angle_beta   90.00
_cell.angle_gamma   90.00
#
_symmetry.space_group_name_H-M   'P 1'
#
loop_
_entity.id
_entity.type
_entity.pdbx_description
1 polymer ?
#
loop_
_entity_poly.entity_id
_entity_poly.type
_entity_poly.pdbx_seq_one_letter_code
_entity_poly.pdbx_strand_id
1 'polypeptide(L)'
;MTVFDQFTELKRDRTIKATIGMSREKFDDLVPAFADAYDQMLQEKLRNKKIKCLPKGGPSGVLDTHEKRLFFVLYYLKTYPTFDVLGFHFKLSAGHAHDFVVLYSEVLNRALESLNVAPKRTVQSRDEFKNVVEKYSNIIVDGTEVACVRPSDDDHQKKRYSGKKKTYRQSSNAHQS
;
A
#
# COMPACT_ATOMS: atom_id res chain seq x y z
N MET A 1 -3.14 -17.53 19.23
CA MET A 1 -3.76 -17.41 17.90
C MET A 1 -3.24 -16.15 17.26
N THR A 2 -2.62 -16.24 16.09
CA THR A 2 -2.18 -15.09 15.30
C THR A 2 -3.35 -14.56 14.46
N VAL A 3 -3.28 -13.32 13.98
CA VAL A 3 -4.31 -12.77 13.08
C VAL A 3 -4.43 -13.56 11.78
N PHE A 4 -3.35 -14.20 11.33
CA PHE A 4 -3.39 -15.12 10.19
C PHE A 4 -4.24 -16.37 10.47
N ASP A 5 -4.14 -16.95 11.66
CA ASP A 5 -4.96 -18.13 12.03
C ASP A 5 -6.46 -17.77 12.04
N GLN A 6 -6.80 -16.55 12.47
CA GLN A 6 -8.18 -16.05 12.35
C GLN A 6 -8.62 -15.90 10.90
N PHE A 7 -7.71 -15.47 10.03
CA PHE A 7 -7.98 -15.27 8.62
C PHE A 7 -8.25 -16.58 7.86
N THR A 8 -7.56 -17.67 8.19
CA THR A 8 -7.78 -18.98 7.54
C THR A 8 -9.17 -19.55 7.86
N GLU A 9 -9.73 -19.20 9.02
CA GLU A 9 -11.07 -19.62 9.44
C GLU A 9 -12.20 -18.77 8.81
N LEU A 10 -11.88 -17.64 8.17
CA LEU A 10 -12.89 -16.77 7.55
C LEU A 10 -13.54 -17.44 6.34
N LYS A 11 -14.87 -17.63 6.41
CA LYS A 11 -15.68 -18.18 5.30
C LYS A 11 -16.36 -17.11 4.44
N ARG A 12 -16.62 -15.92 4.99
CA ARG A 12 -17.36 -14.86 4.28
C ARG A 12 -16.41 -14.04 3.43
N ASP A 13 -16.58 -14.11 2.11
CA ASP A 13 -15.79 -13.34 1.14
C ASP A 13 -15.81 -11.83 1.40
N ARG A 14 -16.95 -11.27 1.84
CA ARG A 14 -17.03 -9.86 2.27
C ARG A 14 -16.01 -9.52 3.36
N THR A 15 -15.85 -10.38 4.36
CA THR A 15 -14.91 -10.14 5.46
C THR A 15 -13.47 -10.26 4.98
N ILE A 16 -13.18 -11.26 4.14
CA ILE A 16 -11.85 -11.45 3.53
C ILE A 16 -11.44 -10.20 2.73
N LYS A 17 -12.32 -9.71 1.85
CA LYS A 17 -12.10 -8.46 1.09
C LYS A 17 -11.92 -7.24 1.99
N ALA A 18 -12.65 -7.16 3.10
CA ALA A 18 -12.48 -6.07 4.06
C ALA A 18 -11.12 -6.14 4.80
N THR A 19 -10.59 -7.35 5.02
CA THR A 19 -9.32 -7.59 5.72
C THR A 19 -8.09 -7.42 4.83
N ILE A 20 -8.13 -7.90 3.59
CA ILE A 20 -6.93 -7.92 2.69
C ILE A 20 -7.16 -7.25 1.32
N GLY A 21 -8.36 -6.75 1.03
CA GLY A 21 -8.65 -6.03 -0.21
C GLY A 21 -8.94 -6.91 -1.44
N MET A 22 -8.95 -8.24 -1.31
CA MET A 22 -9.26 -9.17 -2.40
C MET A 22 -10.03 -10.41 -1.94
N SER A 23 -10.56 -11.21 -2.87
CA SER A 23 -11.22 -12.48 -2.55
C SER A 23 -10.21 -13.56 -2.14
N ARG A 24 -10.73 -14.63 -1.52
CA ARG A 24 -9.93 -15.83 -1.19
C ARG A 24 -9.25 -16.42 -2.42
N GLU A 25 -10.02 -16.62 -3.48
CA GLU A 25 -9.53 -17.18 -4.75
C GLU A 25 -8.36 -16.39 -5.31
N LYS A 26 -8.49 -15.05 -5.43
CA LYS A 26 -7.40 -14.19 -5.91
C LYS A 26 -6.17 -14.20 -5.01
N PHE A 27 -6.37 -14.33 -3.71
CA PHE A 27 -5.27 -14.46 -2.76
C PHE A 27 -4.53 -15.77 -3.01
N ASP A 28 -5.25 -16.89 -3.10
CA ASP A 28 -4.68 -18.22 -3.31
C ASP A 28 -3.97 -18.29 -4.68
N ASP A 29 -4.53 -17.68 -5.73
CA ASP A 29 -3.91 -17.58 -7.06
C ASP A 29 -2.63 -16.72 -7.08
N LEU A 30 -2.51 -15.74 -6.16
CA LEU A 30 -1.36 -14.84 -6.08
C LEU A 30 -0.20 -15.46 -5.28
N VAL A 31 -0.47 -16.42 -4.38
CA VAL A 31 0.55 -17.06 -3.54
C VAL A 31 1.70 -17.66 -4.36
N PRO A 32 1.47 -18.44 -5.44
CA PRO A 32 2.57 -19.01 -6.23
C PRO A 32 3.46 -17.94 -6.86
N ALA A 33 2.88 -16.92 -7.48
CA ALA A 33 3.64 -15.82 -8.09
C ALA A 33 4.45 -15.03 -7.05
N PHE A 34 3.89 -14.85 -5.85
CA PHE A 34 4.59 -14.23 -4.73
C PHE A 34 5.75 -15.09 -4.22
N ALA A 35 5.56 -16.40 -4.11
CA ALA A 35 6.61 -17.33 -3.70
C ALA A 35 7.78 -17.33 -4.70
N ASP A 36 7.48 -17.43 -6.00
CA ASP A 36 8.48 -17.37 -7.06
C ASP A 36 9.27 -16.06 -7.04
N ALA A 37 8.58 -14.92 -6.88
CA ALA A 37 9.23 -13.61 -6.77
C ALA A 37 10.12 -13.50 -5.53
N TYR A 38 9.69 -14.07 -4.40
CA TYR A 38 10.47 -14.10 -3.16
C TYR A 38 11.74 -14.92 -3.32
N ASP A 39 11.64 -16.11 -3.89
CA ASP A 39 12.77 -17.01 -4.11
C ASP A 39 13.77 -16.41 -5.10
N GLN A 40 13.30 -15.82 -6.21
CA GLN A 40 14.16 -15.10 -7.15
C GLN A 40 14.94 -13.97 -6.47
N MET A 41 14.27 -13.18 -5.62
CA MET A 41 14.91 -12.11 -4.86
C MET A 41 15.97 -12.66 -3.88
N LEU A 42 15.73 -13.80 -3.23
CA LEU A 42 16.73 -14.45 -2.38
C LEU A 42 17.94 -14.94 -3.21
N GLN A 43 17.70 -15.53 -4.38
CA GLN A 43 18.78 -15.95 -5.29
C GLN A 43 19.62 -14.75 -5.76
N GLU A 44 18.99 -13.62 -6.08
CA GLU A 44 19.69 -12.38 -6.41
C GLU A 44 20.57 -11.90 -5.26
N LYS A 45 20.05 -11.89 -4.02
CA LYS A 45 20.83 -11.51 -2.84
C LYS A 45 22.02 -12.44 -2.63
N LEU A 46 21.87 -13.73 -2.90
CA LEU A 46 22.96 -14.71 -2.84
C LEU A 46 24.02 -14.46 -3.92
N ARG A 47 23.60 -14.31 -5.19
CA ARG A 47 24.51 -14.01 -6.32
C ARG A 47 25.30 -12.73 -6.08
N ASN A 48 24.65 -11.71 -5.52
CA ASN A 48 25.26 -10.42 -5.18
C ASN A 48 26.04 -10.44 -3.86
N LYS A 49 26.22 -11.60 -3.23
CA LYS A 49 26.93 -11.79 -1.95
C LYS A 49 26.38 -10.94 -0.80
N LYS A 50 25.12 -10.47 -0.90
CA LYS A 50 24.41 -9.76 0.20
C LYS A 50 24.04 -10.73 1.32
N ILE A 51 23.87 -12.01 0.99
CA ILE A 51 23.73 -13.11 1.94
C ILE A 51 24.75 -14.20 1.60
N LYS A 52 25.24 -14.93 2.61
CA LYS A 52 26.24 -15.99 2.43
C LYS A 52 25.63 -17.33 2.01
N CYS A 53 24.39 -17.59 2.43
CA CYS A 53 23.64 -18.79 2.11
C CYS A 53 22.15 -18.48 2.10
N LEU A 54 21.37 -19.32 1.42
CA LEU A 54 19.91 -19.30 1.59
C LEU A 54 19.58 -19.72 3.03
N PRO A 55 18.55 -19.12 3.65
CA PRO A 55 18.09 -19.54 4.96
C PRO A 55 17.72 -21.04 4.90
N LYS A 56 18.48 -21.89 5.61
CA LYS A 56 18.21 -23.33 5.72
C LYS A 56 17.99 -23.67 7.20
N GLY A 57 16.75 -24.00 7.57
CA GLY A 57 16.45 -24.76 8.78
C GLY A 57 16.68 -24.06 10.14
N GLY A 58 16.57 -22.73 10.23
CA GLY A 58 16.45 -22.05 11.52
C GLY A 58 15.02 -22.14 12.09
N PRO A 59 14.78 -21.77 13.36
CA PRO A 59 13.43 -21.70 13.92
C PRO A 59 12.51 -20.94 12.97
N SER A 60 11.38 -21.54 12.60
CA SER A 60 10.36 -20.90 11.78
C SER A 60 9.97 -19.58 12.43
N GLY A 61 10.38 -18.46 11.82
CA GLY A 61 9.94 -17.13 12.25
C GLY A 61 8.43 -17.02 12.16
N VAL A 62 7.83 -15.97 12.74
CA VAL A 62 6.36 -15.84 12.77
C VAL A 62 5.73 -15.82 11.36
N LEU A 63 6.49 -15.40 10.35
CA LEU A 63 6.13 -15.38 8.92
C LEU A 63 6.90 -16.47 8.16
N ASP A 64 6.67 -17.72 8.54
CA ASP A 64 7.33 -18.92 8.03
C ASP A 64 6.93 -19.34 6.61
N THR A 65 5.70 -19.03 6.21
CA THR A 65 5.06 -19.45 4.96
C THR A 65 4.85 -18.27 4.01
N HIS A 66 4.77 -18.53 2.70
CA HIS A 66 4.55 -17.49 1.70
C HIS A 66 3.16 -16.86 1.83
N GLU A 67 2.16 -17.66 2.22
CA GLU A 67 0.79 -17.25 2.52
C GLU A 67 0.77 -16.25 3.67
N LYS A 68 1.48 -16.53 4.78
CA LYS A 68 1.58 -15.58 5.91
C LYS A 68 2.25 -14.28 5.51
N ARG A 69 3.31 -14.35 4.70
CA ARG A 69 4.04 -13.15 4.21
C ARG A 69 3.17 -12.30 3.29
N LEU A 70 2.48 -12.94 2.36
CA LEU A 70 1.53 -12.25 1.46
C LEU A 70 0.37 -11.65 2.25
N PHE A 71 -0.21 -12.41 3.18
CA PHE A 71 -1.27 -11.91 4.05
C PHE A 71 -0.81 -10.71 4.87
N PHE A 72 0.39 -10.77 5.45
CA PHE A 72 0.97 -9.69 6.25
C PHE A 72 1.02 -8.37 5.48
N VAL A 73 1.57 -8.38 4.26
CA VAL A 73 1.69 -7.16 3.46
C VAL A 73 0.33 -6.66 2.96
N LEU A 74 -0.57 -7.55 2.53
CA LEU A 74 -1.92 -7.16 2.10
C LEU A 74 -2.75 -6.60 3.25
N TYR A 75 -2.64 -7.17 4.45
CA TYR A 75 -3.28 -6.66 5.66
C TYR A 75 -2.81 -5.24 5.96
N TYR A 76 -1.49 -4.98 5.91
CA TYR A 76 -0.94 -3.64 6.06
C TYR A 76 -1.47 -2.67 5.00
N LEU A 77 -1.44 -3.05 3.72
CA LEU A 77 -1.93 -2.17 2.64
C LEU A 77 -3.43 -1.88 2.75
N LYS A 78 -4.21 -2.84 3.25
CA LYS A 78 -5.67 -2.69 3.37
C LYS A 78 -6.10 -1.88 4.59
N THR A 79 -5.45 -2.08 5.73
CA THR A 79 -5.86 -1.51 7.02
C THR A 79 -4.98 -0.34 7.48
N TYR A 80 -3.80 -0.20 6.89
CA TYR A 80 -2.78 0.81 7.18
C TYR A 80 -2.56 1.07 8.69
N PRO A 81 -2.35 0.01 9.50
CA PRO A 81 -2.11 0.16 10.93
C PRO A 81 -0.73 0.75 11.19
N THR A 82 -0.53 1.36 12.36
CA THR A 82 0.83 1.72 12.79
C THR A 82 1.70 0.47 12.95
N PHE A 83 3.02 0.62 12.85
CA PHE A 83 3.93 -0.52 12.97
C PHE A 83 3.89 -1.19 14.34
N ASP A 84 3.56 -0.46 15.41
CA ASP A 84 3.33 -1.05 16.74
C ASP A 84 2.11 -1.95 16.77
N VAL A 85 0.99 -1.52 16.16
CA VAL A 85 -0.24 -2.33 16.06
C VAL A 85 -0.03 -3.52 15.14
N LEU A 86 0.67 -3.31 14.01
CA LEU A 86 1.03 -4.39 13.11
C LEU A 86 1.94 -5.42 13.81
N GLY A 87 2.96 -4.94 14.52
CA GLY A 87 3.85 -5.77 15.33
C GLY A 87 3.08 -6.57 16.37
N PHE A 88 2.17 -5.92 17.11
CA PHE A 88 1.30 -6.58 18.08
C PHE A 88 0.50 -7.74 17.48
N HIS A 89 -0.15 -7.53 16.33
CA HIS A 89 -0.96 -8.55 15.66
C HIS A 89 -0.15 -9.76 15.16
N PHE A 90 1.10 -9.52 14.75
CA PHE A 90 1.98 -10.54 14.17
C PHE A 90 3.09 -10.99 15.13
N LYS A 91 3.06 -10.60 16.41
CA LYS A 91 4.08 -10.93 17.41
C LYS A 91 5.50 -10.53 16.98
N LEU A 92 5.62 -9.34 16.41
CA LEU A 92 6.87 -8.72 15.97
C LEU A 92 7.12 -7.42 16.73
N SER A 93 8.37 -6.96 16.78
CA SER A 93 8.64 -5.57 17.13
C SER A 93 8.24 -4.63 15.99
N ALA A 94 7.98 -3.35 16.29
CA ALA A 94 7.65 -2.36 15.26
C ALA A 94 8.73 -2.24 14.18
N GLY A 95 10.01 -2.32 14.55
CA GLY A 95 11.12 -2.31 13.59
C GLY A 95 11.08 -3.49 12.62
N HIS A 96 10.89 -4.71 13.12
CA HIS A 96 10.74 -5.88 12.24
C HIS A 96 9.49 -5.79 11.37
N ALA A 97 8.38 -5.27 11.91
CA ALA A 97 7.16 -5.07 11.14
C ALA A 97 7.39 -4.11 9.96
N HIS A 98 8.07 -2.98 10.20
CA HIS A 98 8.48 -2.05 9.15
C HIS A 98 9.37 -2.73 8.09
N ASP A 99 10.43 -3.41 8.51
CA ASP A 99 11.39 -4.04 7.59
C ASP A 99 10.71 -5.10 6.72
N PHE A 100 9.79 -5.88 7.29
CA PHE A 100 8.98 -6.84 6.55
C PHE A 100 7.98 -6.18 5.62
N VAL A 101 7.35 -5.06 5.99
CA VAL A 101 6.47 -4.32 5.07
C VAL A 101 7.27 -3.85 3.85
N VAL A 102 8.44 -3.28 4.04
CA VAL A 102 9.31 -2.84 2.94
C VAL A 102 9.69 -4.03 2.05
N LEU A 103 10.18 -5.11 2.66
CA LEU A 103 10.62 -6.31 1.94
C LEU A 103 9.49 -6.95 1.14
N TYR A 104 8.35 -7.21 1.77
CA TYR A 104 7.26 -7.94 1.12
C TYR A 104 6.47 -7.05 0.15
N SER A 105 6.52 -5.73 0.30
CA SER A 105 6.00 -4.81 -0.72
C SER A 105 6.81 -4.90 -2.02
N GLU A 106 8.14 -5.00 -1.93
CA GLU A 106 9.00 -5.21 -3.11
C GLU A 106 8.68 -6.53 -3.80
N VAL A 107 8.55 -7.61 -3.03
CA VAL A 107 8.21 -8.96 -3.53
C VAL A 107 6.84 -8.94 -4.19
N LEU A 108 5.85 -8.31 -3.56
CA LEU A 108 4.50 -8.17 -4.10
C LEU A 108 4.52 -7.42 -5.45
N ASN A 109 5.26 -6.31 -5.55
CA ASN A 109 5.37 -5.59 -6.82
C ASN A 109 5.97 -6.48 -7.93
N ARG A 110 7.05 -7.22 -7.64
CA ARG A 110 7.65 -8.16 -8.61
C ARG A 110 6.67 -9.25 -9.05
N ALA A 111 5.87 -9.78 -8.14
CA ALA A 111 4.84 -10.77 -8.46
C ALA A 111 3.72 -10.18 -9.34
N LEU A 112 3.31 -8.94 -9.08
CA LEU A 112 2.31 -8.26 -9.92
C LEU A 112 2.88 -7.90 -11.31
N GLU A 113 4.16 -7.56 -11.40
CA GLU A 113 4.88 -7.32 -12.65
C GLU A 113 4.99 -8.59 -13.49
N SER A 114 5.35 -9.73 -12.88
CA SER A 114 5.43 -11.02 -13.60
C SER A 114 4.08 -11.48 -14.14
N LEU A 115 3.00 -11.15 -13.44
CA LEU A 115 1.63 -11.39 -13.88
C LEU A 115 1.10 -10.35 -14.89
N ASN A 116 1.88 -9.31 -15.22
CA ASN A 116 1.48 -8.18 -16.08
C ASN A 116 0.22 -7.44 -15.59
N VAL A 117 -0.04 -7.44 -14.28
CA VAL A 117 -1.18 -6.76 -13.64
C VAL A 117 -0.77 -5.56 -12.79
N ALA A 118 0.53 -5.26 -12.71
CA ALA A 118 1.04 -4.11 -12.00
C ALA A 118 0.49 -2.79 -12.61
N PRO A 119 -0.06 -1.88 -11.79
CA PRO A 119 -0.54 -0.60 -12.28
C PRO A 119 0.65 0.27 -12.73
N LYS A 120 0.53 0.86 -13.92
CA LYS A 120 1.54 1.76 -14.45
C LYS A 120 1.54 3.07 -13.65
N ARG A 121 2.57 3.26 -12.80
CA ARG A 121 2.65 4.41 -11.87
C ARG A 121 3.14 5.70 -12.50
N THR A 122 3.98 5.60 -13.54
CA THR A 122 4.57 6.76 -14.22
C THR A 122 4.31 6.67 -15.72
N VAL A 123 3.89 7.79 -16.28
CA VAL A 123 3.73 8.01 -17.72
C VAL A 123 4.66 9.17 -18.10
N GLN A 124 5.45 9.00 -19.15
CA GLN A 124 6.46 9.99 -19.57
C GLN A 124 5.94 10.92 -20.67
N SER A 125 4.85 10.55 -21.34
CA SER A 125 4.23 11.38 -22.36
C SER A 125 2.71 11.39 -22.28
N ARG A 126 2.11 12.42 -22.87
CA ARG A 126 0.66 12.55 -23.01
C ARG A 126 0.07 11.38 -23.81
N ASP A 127 0.75 10.96 -24.87
CA ASP A 127 0.28 9.87 -25.74
C ASP A 127 0.32 8.53 -25.01
N GLU A 128 1.37 8.30 -24.21
CA GLU A 128 1.45 7.12 -23.36
C GLU A 128 0.35 7.09 -22.31
N PHE A 129 0.08 8.23 -21.65
CA PHE A 129 -1.04 8.34 -20.72
C PHE A 129 -2.38 8.03 -21.40
N LYS A 130 -2.62 8.60 -22.58
CA LYS A 130 -3.84 8.36 -23.35
C LYS A 130 -4.01 6.87 -23.67
N ASN A 131 -2.96 6.21 -24.16
CA ASN A 131 -2.97 4.78 -24.46
C ASN A 131 -3.21 3.89 -23.22
N VAL A 132 -2.77 4.32 -22.04
CA VAL A 132 -3.03 3.61 -20.78
C VAL A 132 -4.49 3.78 -20.36
N VAL A 133 -5.01 5.01 -20.45
CA VAL A 133 -6.35 5.36 -20.00
C VAL A 133 -7.43 4.79 -20.93
N GLU A 134 -7.21 4.78 -22.24
CA GLU A 134 -8.15 4.22 -23.23
C GLU A 134 -8.39 2.71 -23.05
N LYS A 135 -7.52 1.99 -22.32
CA LYS A 135 -7.74 0.58 -21.96
C LYS A 135 -8.87 0.39 -20.94
N TYR A 136 -9.26 1.44 -20.22
CA TYR A 136 -10.25 1.36 -19.17
C TYR A 136 -11.55 2.03 -19.62
N SER A 137 -12.66 1.29 -19.56
CA SER A 137 -13.99 1.80 -19.93
C SER A 137 -14.53 2.83 -18.93
N ASN A 138 -14.13 2.71 -17.66
CA ASN A 138 -14.56 3.58 -16.57
C ASN A 138 -13.33 4.11 -15.83
N ILE A 139 -13.25 5.43 -15.70
CA ILE A 139 -12.16 6.11 -15.02
C ILE A 139 -12.74 6.82 -13.80
N ILE A 140 -12.22 6.49 -12.63
CA ILE A 140 -12.56 7.17 -11.37
C ILE A 140 -11.40 8.10 -11.05
N VAL A 141 -11.69 9.41 -10.97
CA VAL A 141 -10.72 10.43 -10.58
C VAL A 141 -11.09 10.87 -9.17
N ASP A 142 -10.24 10.55 -8.21
CA ASP A 142 -10.36 11.06 -6.84
C ASP A 142 -9.55 12.34 -6.70
N GLY A 143 -10.19 13.40 -6.22
CA GLY A 143 -9.60 14.72 -6.08
C GLY A 143 -9.49 15.12 -4.62
N THR A 144 -8.27 15.25 -4.11
CA THR A 144 -8.04 15.85 -2.78
C THR A 144 -7.82 17.36 -2.93
N GLU A 145 -8.68 18.18 -2.31
CA GLU A 145 -8.45 19.62 -2.22
C GLU A 145 -7.23 19.87 -1.32
N VAL A 146 -6.17 20.46 -1.87
CA VAL A 146 -4.97 20.87 -1.11
C VAL A 146 -4.99 22.38 -0.92
N ALA A 147 -4.69 22.83 0.30
CA ALA A 147 -4.52 24.26 0.57
C ALA A 147 -3.37 24.81 -0.29
N CYS A 148 -3.70 25.70 -1.23
CA CYS A 148 -2.71 26.42 -2.03
C CYS A 148 -2.39 27.79 -1.39
N VAL A 149 -1.15 28.24 -1.52
CA VAL A 149 -0.77 29.60 -1.12
C VAL A 149 -1.62 30.60 -1.91
N ARG A 150 -2.23 31.55 -1.19
CA ARG A 150 -3.02 32.61 -1.81
C ARG A 150 -2.10 33.49 -2.67
N PRO A 151 -2.31 33.59 -3.99
CA PRO A 151 -1.54 34.52 -4.81
C PRO A 151 -1.77 35.95 -4.32
N SER A 152 -0.74 36.80 -4.31
CA SER A 152 -0.87 38.19 -3.82
C SER A 152 -1.68 39.09 -4.76
N ASP A 153 -1.69 38.78 -6.06
CA ASP A 153 -2.44 39.52 -7.08
C ASP A 153 -3.96 39.32 -6.95
N ASP A 154 -4.71 40.41 -6.87
CA ASP A 154 -6.15 40.41 -6.59
C ASP A 154 -6.99 39.77 -7.71
N ASP A 155 -6.59 39.94 -8.98
CA ASP A 155 -7.30 39.35 -10.10
C ASP A 155 -7.10 37.83 -10.13
N HIS A 156 -5.90 37.37 -9.80
CA HIS A 156 -5.61 35.94 -9.62
C HIS A 156 -6.32 35.35 -8.40
N GLN A 157 -6.50 36.11 -7.32
CA GLN A 157 -7.30 35.69 -6.17
C GLN A 157 -8.78 35.50 -6.53
N LYS A 158 -9.37 36.46 -7.26
CA LYS A 158 -10.78 36.38 -7.70
C LYS A 158 -11.01 35.19 -8.62
N LYS A 159 -10.11 34.94 -9.57
CA LYS A 159 -10.18 33.78 -10.49
C LYS A 159 -10.13 32.43 -9.77
N ARG A 160 -9.41 32.34 -8.64
CA ARG A 160 -9.27 31.10 -7.84
C ARG A 160 -10.32 30.96 -6.74
N TYR A 161 -11.23 31.91 -6.60
CA TYR A 161 -12.23 31.91 -5.54
C TYR A 161 -13.35 30.91 -5.85
N SER A 162 -13.43 29.80 -5.09
CA SER A 162 -14.43 28.74 -5.32
C SER A 162 -15.83 29.04 -4.77
N GLY A 163 -16.07 30.24 -4.24
CA GLY A 163 -17.37 30.65 -3.70
C GLY A 163 -17.74 30.04 -2.35
N LYS A 164 -16.95 29.11 -1.80
CA LYS A 164 -17.19 28.54 -0.46
C LYS A 164 -17.04 29.60 0.64
N LYS A 165 -17.95 29.59 1.62
CA LYS A 165 -17.93 30.50 2.77
C LYS A 165 -16.61 30.35 3.55
N LYS A 166 -16.01 31.47 3.93
CA LYS A 166 -14.67 31.50 4.51
C LYS A 166 -14.64 30.97 5.95
N THR A 167 -13.63 30.14 6.24
CA THR A 167 -13.22 29.76 7.60
C THR A 167 -12.27 30.84 8.15
N TYR A 168 -12.79 31.98 8.58
CA TYR A 168 -12.00 32.90 9.42
C TYR A 168 -12.77 33.22 10.69
N ARG A 169 -12.05 33.26 11.80
CA ARG A 169 -12.55 33.89 13.01
C ARG A 169 -12.53 35.40 12.73
N GLN A 170 -13.67 36.06 12.82
CA GLN A 170 -13.68 37.52 12.81
C GLN A 170 -12.80 38.00 13.97
N SER A 171 -11.73 38.74 13.67
CA SER A 171 -10.99 39.44 14.72
C SER A 171 -11.91 40.54 15.26
N SER A 172 -12.53 40.29 16.40
CA SER A 172 -13.12 41.34 17.21
C SER A 172 -11.98 42.23 17.70
N ASN A 173 -11.75 43.35 17.02
CA ASN A 173 -10.97 44.44 17.57
C ASN A 173 -11.76 45.01 18.76
N ALA A 174 -11.41 44.58 19.97
CA ALA A 174 -11.77 45.31 21.18
C ALA A 174 -10.89 46.56 21.24
N HIS A 175 -11.37 47.65 20.65
CA HIS A 175 -11.02 49.00 21.08
C HIS A 175 -12.11 49.42 22.06
N GLN A 176 -11.75 49.67 23.31
CA GLN A 176 -12.42 50.67 24.15
C GLN A 176 -11.49 51.02 25.33
N SER A 177 -11.05 52.28 25.28
CA SER A 177 -10.79 53.24 26.37
C SER A 177 -9.88 52.83 27.53
#